data_AF-A0A258D4F2-F1
#
_entry.id   AF-A0A258D4F2-F1
#
_cell.length_a   1.000
_cell.length_b   1.000
_cell.length_c   1.000
_cell.angle_alpha   90.00
_cell.angle_beta   90.00
_cell.angle_gamma   90.00
#
_symmetry.space_group_name_H-M   'P 1'
#
loop_
_entity.id
_entity.type
_entity.pdbx_description
1 polymer ?
#
loop_
_entity_poly.entity_id
_entity_poly.type
_entity_poly.pdbx_seq_one_letter_code
_entity_poly.pdbx_strand_id
1 'polypeptide(L)'
;MEQSRTRLLWGTANLFSNRRYMSGAATNPDPEVFAYAAGQVKNVLELTHELGGANYVLWGGREGYETLLNTRIGQEQDQMGRFLHLVVEHAEKIGFKGQILIEPKPQEPSKHQYDFDVATVYGFLKKYGLETKVKCNIEVGHAFLANHSFEHELALAASLGILGSVDANRNDLQSGWDTDQFPNSVPETTLAFYQILKAGGLGSGGWNFDAKVRRQSIDPADLLHGHIGGLDVLARSLKAAAAIIEDGAYDSVVDARYAGWNQGLGQDILGGKLSLADLAAKVDAGNINPQPKSGQQEYLENLINRFV
;
A
#
# COMPACT_ATOMS: atom_id res chain seq x y z
N MET A 1 17.77 -18.00 -14.11
CA MET A 1 16.33 -17.92 -14.45
C MET A 1 16.00 -18.55 -15.81
N GLU A 2 16.96 -18.61 -16.75
CA GLU A 2 16.78 -19.13 -18.12
C GLU A 2 16.15 -20.53 -18.22
N GLN A 3 16.42 -21.42 -17.27
CA GLN A 3 15.91 -22.80 -17.27
C GLN A 3 14.67 -23.01 -16.38
N SER A 4 14.20 -21.97 -15.67
CA SER A 4 13.06 -22.05 -14.74
C SER A 4 11.86 -21.26 -15.25
N ARG A 5 10.65 -21.62 -14.78
CA ARG A 5 9.44 -20.81 -14.94
C ARG A 5 9.40 -19.61 -13.98
N THR A 6 10.23 -19.60 -12.96
CA THR A 6 10.32 -18.51 -11.97
C THR A 6 10.75 -17.21 -12.62
N ARG A 7 10.09 -16.11 -12.26
CA ARG A 7 10.40 -14.74 -12.67
C ARG A 7 10.66 -13.88 -11.44
N LEU A 8 11.39 -12.77 -11.61
CA LEU A 8 11.71 -11.85 -10.52
C LEU A 8 10.56 -10.85 -10.38
N LEU A 9 9.84 -10.88 -9.27
CA LEU A 9 8.76 -9.91 -9.03
C LEU A 9 9.36 -8.53 -8.80
N TRP A 10 10.37 -8.43 -7.94
CA TRP A 10 11.09 -7.19 -7.70
C TRP A 10 12.47 -7.42 -7.09
N GLY A 11 13.31 -6.38 -7.15
CA GLY A 11 14.53 -6.28 -6.33
C GLY A 11 14.44 -5.10 -5.36
N THR A 12 15.24 -5.15 -4.30
CA THR A 12 15.35 -4.10 -3.29
C THR A 12 16.74 -4.09 -2.66
N ALA A 13 17.20 -2.93 -2.21
CA ALA A 13 18.48 -2.80 -1.53
C ALA A 13 18.26 -2.80 0.00
N ASN A 14 18.91 -3.72 0.72
CA ASN A 14 18.93 -3.66 2.19
C ASN A 14 19.81 -2.49 2.66
N LEU A 15 19.16 -1.37 2.97
CA LEU A 15 19.76 -0.14 3.47
C LEU A 15 19.49 0.07 4.97
N PHE A 16 19.33 -1.01 5.75
CA PHE A 16 18.88 -0.91 7.14
C PHE A 16 19.62 -1.84 8.12
N SER A 17 20.18 -2.96 7.66
CA SER A 17 20.86 -3.91 8.55
C SER A 17 22.29 -3.47 8.93
N ASN A 18 23.02 -2.84 8.00
CA ASN A 18 24.39 -2.41 8.29
C ASN A 18 24.39 -1.19 9.23
N ARG A 19 25.29 -1.17 10.22
CA ARG A 19 25.43 -0.07 11.20
C ARG A 19 25.61 1.32 10.58
N ARG A 20 26.09 1.43 9.34
CA ARG A 20 26.23 2.73 8.65
C ARG A 20 24.88 3.44 8.47
N TYR A 21 23.80 2.69 8.37
CA TYR A 21 22.44 3.21 8.15
C TYR A 21 21.67 3.45 9.45
N MET A 22 22.33 3.40 10.62
CA MET A 22 21.65 3.55 11.92
C MET A 22 20.90 4.87 12.09
N SER A 23 21.22 5.89 11.28
CA SER A 23 20.58 7.21 11.26
C SER A 23 19.89 7.52 9.92
N GLY A 24 19.46 6.49 9.19
CA GLY A 24 18.84 6.63 7.86
C GLY A 24 19.79 6.29 6.72
N ALA A 25 19.26 6.23 5.50
CA ALA A 25 20.05 6.03 4.28
C ALA A 25 19.87 7.23 3.34
N ALA A 26 18.70 7.37 2.73
CA ALA A 26 18.30 8.57 2.01
C ALA A 26 18.05 9.76 2.95
N THR A 27 17.65 9.51 4.20
CA THR A 27 17.41 10.55 5.21
C THR A 27 18.60 10.76 6.15
N ASN A 28 19.77 10.20 5.83
CA ASN A 28 20.91 10.29 6.74
C ASN A 28 21.42 11.74 6.87
N PRO A 29 21.74 12.22 8.09
CA PRO A 29 22.33 13.54 8.28
C PRO A 29 23.75 13.66 7.67
N ASP A 30 24.42 12.54 7.38
CA ASP A 30 25.72 12.48 6.71
C ASP A 30 25.55 12.24 5.19
N PRO A 31 25.96 13.19 4.33
CA PRO A 31 25.85 13.04 2.87
C PRO A 31 26.71 11.90 2.29
N GLU A 32 27.77 11.43 2.97
CA GLU A 32 28.55 10.28 2.50
C GLU A 32 27.76 8.97 2.64
N VAL A 33 26.92 8.83 3.67
CA VAL A 33 26.02 7.68 3.83
C VAL A 33 24.94 7.70 2.76
N PHE A 34 24.37 8.88 2.45
CA PHE A 34 23.45 9.06 1.33
C PHE A 34 24.08 8.60 0.01
N ALA A 35 25.31 9.06 -0.28
CA ALA A 35 26.02 8.70 -1.50
C ALA A 35 26.29 7.19 -1.59
N TYR A 36 26.66 6.56 -0.47
CA TYR A 36 26.85 5.11 -0.40
C TYR A 36 25.54 4.35 -0.63
N ALA A 37 24.43 4.79 -0.04
CA ALA A 37 23.10 4.20 -0.25
C ALA A 37 22.68 4.28 -1.72
N ALA A 38 22.90 5.43 -2.37
CA ALA A 38 22.61 5.61 -3.79
C ALA A 38 23.44 4.67 -4.67
N GLY A 39 24.73 4.49 -4.35
CA GLY A 39 25.59 3.51 -5.03
C GLY A 39 25.09 2.08 -4.91
N GLN A 40 24.60 1.68 -3.74
CA GLN A 40 24.02 0.35 -3.53
C GLN A 40 22.72 0.17 -4.32
N VAL A 41 21.80 1.15 -4.25
CA VAL A 41 20.53 1.12 -4.99
C VAL A 41 20.76 1.06 -6.50
N LYS A 42 21.70 1.87 -7.03
CA LYS A 42 22.10 1.81 -8.43
C LYS A 42 22.48 0.39 -8.85
N ASN A 43 23.32 -0.29 -8.07
CA ASN A 43 23.79 -1.64 -8.41
C ASN A 43 22.64 -2.66 -8.35
N VAL A 44 21.80 -2.61 -7.31
CA VAL A 44 20.69 -3.57 -7.18
C VAL A 44 19.60 -3.32 -8.23
N LEU A 45 19.33 -2.07 -8.59
CA LEU A 45 18.40 -1.72 -9.66
C LEU A 45 18.89 -2.25 -11.02
N GLU A 46 20.18 -2.14 -11.32
CA GLU A 46 20.76 -2.71 -12.54
C GLU A 46 20.70 -4.24 -12.56
N LEU A 47 20.98 -4.91 -11.44
CA LEU A 47 20.81 -6.37 -11.33
C LEU A 47 19.34 -6.78 -11.50
N THR A 48 18.42 -6.01 -10.92
CA THR A 48 16.98 -6.23 -11.08
C THR A 48 16.57 -6.09 -12.55
N HIS A 49 17.12 -5.10 -13.25
CA HIS A 49 16.90 -4.91 -14.68
C HIS A 49 17.45 -6.09 -15.51
N GLU A 50 18.69 -6.51 -15.25
CA GLU A 50 19.34 -7.64 -15.94
C GLU A 50 18.56 -8.94 -15.76
N LEU A 51 18.00 -9.16 -14.57
CA LEU A 51 17.16 -10.32 -14.25
C LEU A 51 15.71 -10.22 -14.74
N GLY A 52 15.34 -9.11 -15.40
CA GLY A 52 13.98 -8.88 -15.90
C GLY A 52 12.94 -8.69 -14.81
N GLY A 53 13.31 -8.02 -13.70
CA GLY A 53 12.42 -7.72 -12.59
C GLY A 53 11.21 -6.88 -13.02
N ALA A 54 10.03 -7.26 -12.55
CA ALA A 54 8.79 -6.56 -12.88
C ALA A 54 8.63 -5.23 -12.13
N ASN A 55 9.27 -5.09 -10.96
CA ASN A 55 9.23 -3.88 -10.14
C ASN A 55 10.57 -3.69 -9.38
N TYR A 56 10.76 -2.55 -8.72
CA TYR A 56 11.85 -2.28 -7.80
C TYR A 56 11.29 -1.58 -6.57
N VAL A 57 11.53 -2.14 -5.38
CA VAL A 57 10.93 -1.69 -4.11
C VAL A 57 11.95 -0.85 -3.33
N LEU A 58 11.46 0.21 -2.69
CA LEU A 58 12.13 0.95 -1.64
C LEU A 58 11.29 0.85 -0.36
N TRP A 59 11.80 0.10 0.61
CA TRP A 59 11.25 0.06 1.96
C TRP A 59 12.12 0.91 2.88
N GLY A 60 11.51 1.90 3.54
CA GLY A 60 12.18 2.92 4.35
C GLY A 60 12.69 2.43 5.70
N GLY A 61 13.32 1.26 5.81
CA GLY A 61 13.62 0.60 7.10
C GLY A 61 14.41 1.42 8.14
N ARG A 62 15.07 2.53 7.75
CA ARG A 62 15.69 3.53 8.65
C ARG A 62 15.33 4.97 8.27
N GLU A 63 14.43 5.15 7.30
CA GLU A 63 14.04 6.46 6.76
C GLU A 63 12.96 7.06 7.66
N GLY A 64 13.43 7.60 8.78
CA GLY A 64 12.59 8.01 9.88
C GLY A 64 13.43 8.59 11.00
N TYR A 65 12.89 8.61 12.22
CA TYR A 65 13.63 9.13 13.37
C TYR A 65 13.34 8.39 14.66
N GLU A 66 14.31 8.44 15.58
CA GLU A 66 14.16 7.97 16.95
C GLU A 66 13.75 9.09 17.91
N THR A 67 14.21 10.31 17.67
CA THR A 67 13.85 11.49 18.47
C THR A 67 13.78 12.75 17.62
N LEU A 68 12.79 13.61 17.88
CA LEU A 68 12.71 14.90 17.20
C LEU A 68 13.78 15.90 17.64
N LEU A 69 14.45 15.65 18.77
CA LEU A 69 15.46 16.57 19.31
C LEU A 69 16.70 16.72 18.41
N ASN A 70 16.97 15.75 17.54
CA ASN A 70 18.10 15.77 16.62
C ASN A 70 17.69 15.59 15.15
N THR A 71 16.40 15.69 14.83
CA THR A 71 15.85 15.44 13.49
C THR A 71 15.30 16.71 12.87
N ARG A 72 15.65 16.96 11.60
CA ARG A 72 15.05 18.02 10.79
C ARG A 72 14.15 17.39 9.72
N ILE A 73 12.90 17.09 10.09
CA ILE A 73 11.95 16.37 9.23
C ILE A 73 11.89 16.93 7.80
N GLY A 74 11.77 18.24 7.63
CA GLY A 74 11.69 18.85 6.30
C GLY A 74 12.93 18.59 5.44
N GLN A 75 14.12 18.70 6.04
CA GLN A 75 15.40 18.43 5.36
C GLN A 75 15.52 16.95 4.96
N GLU A 76 15.18 16.05 5.87
CA GLU A 76 15.25 14.60 5.63
C GLU A 76 14.25 14.16 4.55
N GLN A 77 13.04 14.71 4.55
CA GLN A 77 12.09 14.46 3.46
C GLN A 77 12.56 15.05 2.13
N ASP A 78 13.20 16.22 2.12
CA ASP A 78 13.76 16.80 0.88
C ASP A 78 14.90 15.92 0.32
N GLN A 79 15.71 15.33 1.19
CA GLN A 79 16.73 14.34 0.80
C GLN A 79 16.10 13.07 0.25
N MET A 80 15.11 12.49 0.94
CA MET A 80 14.38 11.31 0.48
C MET A 80 13.69 11.54 -0.87
N GLY A 81 13.06 12.71 -1.05
CA GLY A 81 12.47 13.13 -2.32
C GLY A 81 13.50 13.21 -3.43
N ARG A 82 14.69 13.79 -3.17
CA ARG A 82 15.78 13.80 -4.16
C ARG A 82 16.33 12.40 -4.45
N PHE A 83 16.45 11.55 -3.43
CA PHE A 83 16.90 10.18 -3.60
C PHE A 83 15.98 9.40 -4.53
N LEU A 84 14.66 9.51 -4.34
CA LEU A 84 13.69 8.83 -5.18
C LEU A 84 13.72 9.34 -6.64
N HIS A 85 13.95 10.64 -6.86
CA HIS A 85 14.22 11.17 -8.19
C HIS A 85 15.45 10.53 -8.84
N LEU A 86 16.57 10.40 -8.11
CA LEU A 86 17.78 9.75 -8.64
C LEU A 86 17.51 8.30 -9.06
N VAL A 87 16.68 7.57 -8.31
CA VAL A 87 16.29 6.20 -8.64
C VAL A 87 15.44 6.16 -9.92
N VAL A 88 14.44 7.04 -10.04
CA VAL A 88 13.60 7.14 -11.24
C VAL A 88 14.42 7.57 -12.47
N GLU A 89 15.26 8.60 -12.33
CA GLU A 89 16.16 9.09 -13.37
C GLU A 89 17.09 7.97 -13.87
N HIS A 90 17.66 7.18 -12.95
CA HIS A 90 18.54 6.07 -13.32
C HIS A 90 17.78 4.90 -13.95
N ALA A 91 16.60 4.55 -13.42
CA ALA A 91 15.73 3.53 -14.01
C ALA A 91 15.39 3.87 -15.47
N GLU A 92 15.00 5.11 -15.75
CA GLU A 92 14.73 5.60 -17.11
C GLU A 92 15.99 5.55 -17.99
N LYS A 93 17.14 5.99 -17.46
CA LYS A 93 18.42 5.99 -18.18
C LYS A 93 18.87 4.59 -18.63
N ILE A 94 18.71 3.57 -17.78
CA ILE A 94 19.07 2.19 -18.12
C ILE A 94 17.96 1.46 -18.90
N GLY A 95 16.80 2.10 -19.09
CA GLY A 95 15.67 1.50 -19.81
C GLY A 95 14.87 0.49 -18.98
N PHE A 96 14.96 0.53 -17.64
CA PHE A 96 14.12 -0.29 -16.77
C PHE A 96 12.64 0.03 -16.99
N LYS A 97 11.82 -0.99 -17.25
CA LYS A 97 10.39 -0.85 -17.54
C LYS A 97 9.48 -1.23 -16.37
N GLY A 98 10.06 -1.77 -15.30
CA GLY A 98 9.30 -2.14 -14.11
C GLY A 98 8.83 -0.93 -13.32
N GLN A 99 7.86 -1.15 -12.42
CA GLN A 99 7.36 -0.10 -11.54
C GLN A 99 8.37 0.19 -10.42
N ILE A 100 8.47 1.47 -10.01
CA ILE A 100 9.14 1.84 -8.77
C ILE A 100 8.09 1.87 -7.66
N LEU A 101 8.35 1.18 -6.55
CA LEU A 101 7.43 1.00 -5.45
C LEU A 101 8.01 1.55 -4.15
N ILE A 102 7.21 2.25 -3.36
CA ILE A 102 7.46 2.52 -1.93
C ILE A 102 6.63 1.55 -1.11
N GLU A 103 7.18 1.03 -0.02
CA GLU A 103 6.47 0.17 0.90
C GLU A 103 6.19 0.89 2.22
N PRO A 104 4.94 1.35 2.46
CA PRO A 104 4.63 2.12 3.65
C PRO A 104 4.80 1.28 4.91
N LYS A 105 5.35 1.89 5.97
CA LYS A 105 5.40 1.36 7.32
C LYS A 105 5.41 2.52 8.33
N PRO A 106 4.63 2.46 9.43
CA PRO A 106 4.51 3.58 10.37
C PRO A 106 5.70 3.75 11.32
N GLN A 107 6.34 2.63 11.68
CA GLN A 107 7.38 2.51 12.70
C GLN A 107 7.99 1.11 12.66
N GLU A 108 9.00 0.89 13.52
CA GLU A 108 9.77 -0.35 13.64
C GLU A 108 10.69 -0.60 12.42
N PRO A 109 12.01 -0.43 12.58
CA PRO A 109 12.75 -0.32 13.85
C PRO A 109 12.78 1.10 14.44
N SER A 110 12.34 2.13 13.70
CA SER A 110 12.36 3.52 14.16
C SER A 110 11.11 3.91 14.93
N LYS A 111 11.22 4.92 15.81
CA LYS A 111 10.06 5.50 16.52
C LYS A 111 8.99 6.10 15.59
N HIS A 112 9.38 6.52 14.40
CA HIS A 112 8.48 6.95 13.32
C HIS A 112 9.21 6.80 11.99
N GLN A 113 8.58 6.17 11.02
CA GLN A 113 9.02 6.14 9.63
C GLN A 113 8.20 7.14 8.81
N TYR A 114 8.83 7.78 7.81
CA TYR A 114 8.22 8.89 7.08
C TYR A 114 7.13 8.44 6.10
N ASP A 115 7.32 7.28 5.49
CA ASP A 115 6.38 6.56 4.63
C ASP A 115 5.32 5.83 5.47
N PHE A 116 4.60 6.57 6.33
CA PHE A 116 3.80 6.00 7.42
C PHE A 116 2.64 5.09 6.97
N ASP A 117 1.86 5.56 5.99
CA ASP A 117 0.72 4.88 5.38
C ASP A 117 0.54 5.38 3.93
N VAL A 118 -0.41 4.81 3.19
CA VAL A 118 -0.69 5.17 1.78
C VAL A 118 -1.01 6.65 1.62
N ALA A 119 -1.78 7.25 2.55
CA ALA A 119 -2.14 8.67 2.48
C ALA A 119 -0.91 9.57 2.59
N THR A 120 -0.03 9.23 3.55
CA THR A 120 1.23 9.94 3.82
C THR A 120 2.18 9.82 2.64
N VAL A 121 2.32 8.61 2.08
CA VAL A 121 3.12 8.37 0.88
C VAL A 121 2.57 9.16 -0.30
N TYR A 122 1.26 9.18 -0.54
CA TYR A 122 0.69 9.99 -1.63
C TYR A 122 0.95 11.49 -1.45
N GLY A 123 0.81 12.01 -0.22
CA GLY A 123 1.12 13.40 0.09
C GLY A 123 2.59 13.75 -0.19
N PHE A 124 3.51 12.85 0.19
CA PHE A 124 4.92 12.95 -0.12
C PHE A 124 5.18 12.94 -1.63
N LEU A 125 4.63 11.95 -2.35
CA LEU A 125 4.78 11.84 -3.80
C LEU A 125 4.26 13.08 -4.52
N LYS A 126 3.11 13.63 -4.09
CA LYS A 126 2.55 14.87 -4.62
C LYS A 126 3.44 16.08 -4.36
N LYS A 127 3.99 16.22 -3.16
CA LYS A 127 4.92 17.32 -2.82
C LYS A 127 6.13 17.34 -3.76
N TYR A 128 6.64 16.17 -4.15
CA TYR A 128 7.83 16.03 -4.98
C TYR A 128 7.54 15.71 -6.46
N GLY A 129 6.28 15.68 -6.90
CA GLY A 129 5.91 15.45 -8.31
C GLY A 129 6.19 14.04 -8.83
N LEU A 130 6.10 13.03 -7.97
CA LEU A 130 6.43 11.63 -8.26
C LEU A 130 5.22 10.69 -8.29
N GLU A 131 4.00 11.20 -8.11
CA GLU A 131 2.77 10.40 -7.99
C GLU A 131 2.40 9.62 -9.25
N THR A 132 2.96 10.02 -10.41
CA THR A 132 2.76 9.33 -11.69
C THR A 132 3.89 8.34 -12.02
N LYS A 133 4.95 8.32 -11.20
CA LYS A 133 6.17 7.53 -11.42
C LYS A 133 6.34 6.42 -10.39
N VAL A 134 5.75 6.58 -9.22
CA VAL A 134 5.93 5.69 -8.08
C VAL A 134 4.57 5.24 -7.55
N LYS A 135 4.49 3.97 -7.18
CA LYS A 135 3.30 3.33 -6.62
C LYS A 135 3.62 2.73 -5.24
N CYS A 136 2.62 2.17 -4.56
CA CYS A 136 2.80 1.50 -3.28
C CYS A 136 2.91 -0.03 -3.44
N ASN A 137 3.81 -0.62 -2.67
CA ASN A 137 3.76 -2.02 -2.23
C ASN A 137 3.10 -2.03 -0.85
N ILE A 138 1.92 -2.63 -0.69
CA ILE A 138 1.17 -2.53 0.57
C ILE A 138 1.26 -3.85 1.34
N GLU A 139 1.71 -3.79 2.58
CA GLU A 139 1.80 -4.94 3.46
C GLU A 139 0.67 -4.96 4.49
N VAL A 140 0.09 -6.14 4.74
CA VAL A 140 -0.97 -6.33 5.75
C VAL A 140 -0.50 -5.95 7.15
N GLY A 141 0.68 -6.42 7.55
CA GLY A 141 1.27 -6.17 8.86
C GLY A 141 1.51 -4.68 9.11
N HIS A 142 2.02 -3.96 8.11
CA HIS A 142 2.27 -2.53 8.18
C HIS A 142 0.98 -1.71 8.26
N ALA A 143 -0.05 -2.06 7.46
CA ALA A 143 -1.35 -1.41 7.54
C ALA A 143 -1.93 -1.51 8.97
N PHE A 144 -1.85 -2.71 9.57
CA PHE A 144 -2.28 -2.91 10.96
C PHE A 144 -1.48 -2.06 11.96
N LEU A 145 -0.15 -2.02 11.84
CA LEU A 145 0.68 -1.18 12.72
C LEU A 145 0.35 0.32 12.58
N ALA A 146 -0.18 0.74 11.43
CA ALA A 146 -0.63 2.11 11.19
C ALA A 146 -2.03 2.38 11.76
N ASN A 147 -2.65 1.36 12.38
CA ASN A 147 -4.04 1.31 12.85
C ASN A 147 -5.08 1.37 11.72
N HIS A 148 -4.74 0.82 10.56
CA HIS A 148 -5.63 0.69 9.41
C HIS A 148 -5.93 -0.78 9.14
N SER A 149 -7.09 -1.07 8.54
CA SER A 149 -7.29 -2.38 7.93
C SER A 149 -6.55 -2.44 6.59
N PHE A 150 -6.22 -3.64 6.13
CA PHE A 150 -5.48 -3.80 4.88
C PHE A 150 -6.32 -3.36 3.66
N GLU A 151 -7.62 -3.66 3.67
CA GLU A 151 -8.54 -3.22 2.62
C GLU A 151 -8.74 -1.70 2.59
N HIS A 152 -8.54 -0.99 3.72
CA HIS A 152 -8.52 0.47 3.72
C HIS A 152 -7.38 1.02 2.87
N GLU A 153 -6.15 0.56 3.13
CA GLU A 153 -4.95 1.01 2.40
C GLU A 153 -5.05 0.67 0.91
N LEU A 154 -5.61 -0.50 0.57
CA LEU A 154 -5.86 -0.90 -0.82
C LEU A 154 -6.91 -0.01 -1.51
N ALA A 155 -8.05 0.24 -0.86
CA ALA A 155 -9.10 1.10 -1.40
C ALA A 155 -8.58 2.52 -1.65
N LEU A 156 -7.80 3.05 -0.70
CA LEU A 156 -7.19 4.37 -0.81
C LEU A 156 -6.17 4.40 -1.96
N ALA A 157 -5.22 3.47 -2.00
CA ALA A 157 -4.20 3.41 -3.05
C ALA A 157 -4.81 3.26 -4.46
N ALA A 158 -5.87 2.46 -4.58
CA ALA A 158 -6.64 2.32 -5.82
C ALA A 158 -7.29 3.65 -6.23
N SER A 159 -7.95 4.34 -5.29
CA SER A 159 -8.61 5.62 -5.56
C SER A 159 -7.64 6.73 -5.99
N LEU A 160 -6.39 6.65 -5.54
CA LEU A 160 -5.32 7.58 -5.83
C LEU A 160 -4.49 7.18 -7.07
N GLY A 161 -4.75 6.02 -7.67
CA GLY A 161 -4.02 5.51 -8.84
C GLY A 161 -2.62 4.98 -8.54
N ILE A 162 -2.28 4.76 -7.27
CA ILE A 162 -0.93 4.37 -6.83
C ILE A 162 -0.87 2.92 -6.30
N LEU A 163 -1.90 2.10 -6.49
CA LEU A 163 -1.81 0.67 -6.19
C LEU A 163 -0.83 -0.03 -7.15
N GLY A 164 0.22 -0.64 -6.59
CA GLY A 164 1.30 -1.31 -7.33
C GLY A 164 1.37 -2.81 -7.04
N SER A 165 1.76 -3.18 -5.81
CA SER A 165 1.95 -4.57 -5.38
C SER A 165 1.52 -4.76 -3.93
N VAL A 166 1.53 -6.00 -3.43
CA VAL A 166 1.21 -6.28 -2.03
C VAL A 166 2.11 -7.36 -1.41
N ASP A 167 2.29 -7.26 -0.09
CA ASP A 167 2.91 -8.28 0.74
C ASP A 167 1.88 -9.01 1.60
N ALA A 168 1.85 -10.32 1.43
CA ALA A 168 0.92 -11.28 1.99
C ALA A 168 1.43 -11.79 3.34
N ASN A 169 1.04 -11.11 4.41
CA ASN A 169 1.31 -11.58 5.76
C ASN A 169 0.15 -11.22 6.71
N ARG A 170 0.41 -11.27 8.00
CA ARG A 170 -0.44 -10.68 9.04
C ARG A 170 0.37 -10.42 10.29
N ASN A 171 -0.18 -9.58 11.14
CA ASN A 171 0.28 -9.39 12.50
C ASN A 171 -0.65 -9.99 13.56
N ASP A 172 -0.11 -10.15 14.76
CA ASP A 172 -0.88 -10.53 15.92
C ASP A 172 -1.52 -9.26 16.50
N LEU A 173 -2.85 -9.22 16.56
CA LEU A 173 -3.59 -8.01 16.96
C LEU A 173 -3.34 -7.59 18.42
N GLN A 174 -2.82 -8.51 19.25
CA GLN A 174 -2.47 -8.24 20.65
C GLN A 174 -0.98 -7.83 20.80
N SER A 175 -0.22 -7.87 19.72
CA SER A 175 1.22 -7.58 19.67
C SER A 175 1.47 -6.32 18.84
N GLY A 176 1.97 -5.26 19.47
CA GLY A 176 2.21 -3.97 18.82
C GLY A 176 3.50 -3.90 17.97
N TRP A 177 3.89 -4.99 17.32
CA TRP A 177 5.08 -5.08 16.48
C TRP A 177 4.88 -6.07 15.32
N ASP A 178 5.81 -6.05 14.37
CA ASP A 178 5.75 -6.83 13.16
C ASP A 178 6.14 -8.30 13.38
N THR A 179 5.15 -9.17 13.28
CA THR A 179 5.28 -10.61 13.50
C THR A 179 5.50 -11.38 12.21
N ASP A 180 5.19 -10.81 11.06
CA ASP A 180 5.36 -11.33 9.70
C ASP A 180 4.81 -12.76 9.59
N GLN A 181 3.60 -13.00 10.08
CA GLN A 181 2.97 -14.32 10.01
C GLN A 181 2.37 -14.56 8.63
N PHE A 182 2.30 -15.80 8.18
CA PHE A 182 1.51 -16.12 6.98
C PHE A 182 0.03 -15.76 7.20
N PRO A 183 -0.68 -15.32 6.14
CA PRO A 183 -2.10 -15.01 6.21
C PRO A 183 -2.89 -16.26 6.61
N ASN A 184 -3.90 -16.09 7.47
CA ASN A 184 -4.73 -17.18 7.99
C ASN A 184 -6.24 -16.88 7.98
N SER A 185 -6.67 -15.69 7.56
CA SER A 185 -8.05 -15.23 7.60
C SER A 185 -8.60 -15.02 6.19
N VAL A 186 -9.49 -15.91 5.76
CA VAL A 186 -10.19 -15.80 4.47
C VAL A 186 -11.14 -14.60 4.43
N PRO A 187 -11.94 -14.30 5.48
CA PRO A 187 -12.83 -13.13 5.46
C PRO A 187 -12.09 -11.80 5.26
N GLU A 188 -11.00 -11.56 5.99
CA GLU A 188 -10.19 -10.33 5.86
C GLU A 188 -9.56 -10.22 4.48
N THR A 189 -8.90 -11.29 4.04
CA THR A 189 -8.22 -11.32 2.73
C THR A 189 -9.21 -11.21 1.56
N THR A 190 -10.47 -11.62 1.73
CA THR A 190 -11.52 -11.49 0.71
C THR A 190 -11.84 -10.02 0.42
N LEU A 191 -11.94 -9.18 1.46
CA LEU A 191 -12.16 -7.74 1.28
C LEU A 191 -10.96 -7.07 0.60
N ALA A 192 -9.74 -7.53 0.88
CA ALA A 192 -8.55 -7.06 0.18
C ALA A 192 -8.59 -7.40 -1.33
N PHE A 193 -8.88 -8.66 -1.68
CA PHE A 193 -9.06 -9.05 -3.08
C PHE A 193 -10.18 -8.29 -3.77
N TYR A 194 -11.28 -8.00 -3.07
CA TYR A 194 -12.37 -7.19 -3.62
C TYR A 194 -11.85 -5.83 -4.09
N GLN A 195 -11.10 -5.11 -3.24
CA GLN A 195 -10.52 -3.80 -3.61
C GLN A 195 -9.53 -3.93 -4.80
N ILE A 196 -8.66 -4.95 -4.78
CA ILE A 196 -7.69 -5.18 -5.86
C ILE A 196 -8.39 -5.47 -7.19
N LEU A 197 -9.42 -6.32 -7.19
CA LEU A 197 -10.17 -6.67 -8.40
C LEU A 197 -10.95 -5.47 -8.94
N LYS A 198 -11.60 -4.68 -8.06
CA LYS A 198 -12.29 -3.44 -8.45
C LYS A 198 -11.33 -2.39 -9.03
N ALA A 199 -10.06 -2.40 -8.62
CA ALA A 199 -9.00 -1.55 -9.17
C ALA A 199 -8.41 -2.06 -10.50
N GLY A 200 -8.86 -3.21 -11.01
CA GLY A 200 -8.34 -3.82 -12.24
C GLY A 200 -7.10 -4.72 -12.04
N GLY A 201 -6.82 -5.12 -10.80
CA GLY A 201 -5.68 -5.97 -10.44
C GLY A 201 -4.39 -5.18 -10.12
N LEU A 202 -3.29 -5.91 -9.94
CA LEU A 202 -1.98 -5.36 -9.53
C LEU A 202 -1.06 -4.99 -10.71
N GLY A 203 -1.47 -5.24 -11.95
CA GLY A 203 -0.62 -5.00 -13.12
C GLY A 203 0.67 -5.84 -13.07
N SER A 204 1.83 -5.19 -12.92
CA SER A 204 3.13 -5.87 -12.78
C SER A 204 3.48 -6.29 -11.35
N GLY A 205 2.68 -5.88 -10.36
CA GLY A 205 2.81 -6.34 -8.99
C GLY A 205 2.26 -7.75 -8.79
N GLY A 206 2.31 -8.22 -7.55
CA GLY A 206 1.82 -9.54 -7.17
C GLY A 206 1.64 -9.66 -5.66
N TRP A 207 1.25 -10.85 -5.22
CA TRP A 207 1.26 -11.22 -3.81
C TRP A 207 2.60 -11.86 -3.48
N ASN A 208 3.48 -11.11 -2.83
CA ASN A 208 4.72 -11.65 -2.28
C ASN A 208 4.46 -12.15 -0.85
N PHE A 209 5.06 -13.27 -0.43
CA PHE A 209 5.00 -13.70 0.96
C PHE A 209 6.15 -13.07 1.74
N ASP A 210 5.96 -11.83 2.20
CA ASP A 210 6.85 -11.26 3.24
C ASP A 210 6.45 -11.78 4.62
N ALA A 211 6.67 -13.09 4.79
CA ALA A 211 6.27 -13.83 5.96
C ALA A 211 7.35 -14.84 6.34
N LYS A 212 7.48 -15.08 7.64
CA LYS A 212 8.45 -16.03 8.20
C LYS A 212 7.76 -17.17 8.93
N VAL A 213 8.36 -18.35 8.93
CA VAL A 213 7.97 -19.42 9.87
C VAL A 213 8.22 -18.96 11.31
N ARG A 214 7.51 -19.56 12.26
CA ARG A 214 7.65 -19.15 13.67
C ARG A 214 9.01 -19.59 14.19
N ARG A 215 9.53 -18.89 15.22
CA ARG A 215 10.84 -19.21 15.83
C ARG A 215 10.97 -20.65 16.31
N GLN A 216 9.84 -21.29 16.67
CA GLN A 216 9.79 -22.68 17.13
C GLN A 216 9.46 -23.70 16.01
N SER A 217 9.11 -23.21 14.82
CA SER A 217 8.89 -24.02 13.62
C SER A 217 10.24 -24.25 12.93
N ILE A 218 10.92 -25.31 13.34
CA ILE A 218 12.32 -25.58 12.99
C ILE A 218 12.48 -26.70 11.97
N ASP A 219 11.40 -27.39 11.61
CA ASP A 219 11.45 -28.47 10.65
C ASP A 219 11.30 -27.89 9.22
N PRO A 220 12.05 -28.39 8.21
CA PRO A 220 11.93 -27.89 6.84
C PRO A 220 10.50 -27.95 6.27
N ALA A 221 9.68 -28.89 6.75
CA ALA A 221 8.27 -29.01 6.37
C ALA A 221 7.42 -27.80 6.79
N ASP A 222 7.79 -27.11 7.87
CA ASP A 222 7.04 -25.94 8.36
C ASP A 222 7.05 -24.79 7.35
N LEU A 223 8.12 -24.64 6.59
CA LEU A 223 8.20 -23.66 5.50
C LEU A 223 7.16 -23.97 4.43
N LEU A 224 6.98 -25.25 4.10
CA LEU A 224 5.96 -25.68 3.15
C LEU A 224 4.56 -25.50 3.73
N HIS A 225 4.33 -25.86 5.00
CA HIS A 225 3.04 -25.65 5.66
C HIS A 225 2.62 -24.18 5.67
N GLY A 226 3.56 -23.26 5.97
CA GLY A 226 3.32 -21.81 5.93
C GLY A 226 2.89 -21.33 4.54
N HIS A 227 3.66 -21.67 3.50
CA HIS A 227 3.36 -21.24 2.14
C HIS A 227 2.10 -21.89 1.56
N ILE A 228 1.88 -23.20 1.78
CA ILE A 228 0.67 -23.90 1.31
C ILE A 228 -0.57 -23.28 1.97
N GLY A 229 -0.55 -23.11 3.29
CA GLY A 229 -1.66 -22.50 4.01
C GLY A 229 -1.94 -21.06 3.55
N GLY A 230 -0.88 -20.25 3.41
CA GLY A 230 -1.01 -18.89 2.89
C GLY A 230 -1.58 -18.85 1.47
N LEU A 231 -1.08 -19.71 0.57
CA LEU A 231 -1.59 -19.80 -0.81
C LEU A 231 -3.06 -20.22 -0.85
N ASP A 232 -3.48 -21.20 -0.04
CA ASP A 232 -4.87 -21.63 0.03
C ASP A 232 -5.80 -20.51 0.55
N VAL A 233 -5.34 -19.73 1.54
CA VAL A 233 -6.07 -18.55 2.03
C VAL A 233 -6.21 -17.51 0.92
N LEU A 234 -5.13 -17.17 0.21
CA LEU A 234 -5.18 -16.23 -0.92
C LEU A 234 -6.11 -16.74 -2.02
N ALA A 235 -6.01 -18.01 -2.40
CA ALA A 235 -6.80 -18.61 -3.47
C ALA A 235 -8.29 -18.68 -3.13
N ARG A 236 -8.64 -19.03 -1.89
CA ARG A 236 -10.04 -19.05 -1.43
C ARG A 236 -10.62 -17.64 -1.38
N SER A 237 -9.84 -16.68 -0.91
CA SER A 237 -10.26 -15.27 -0.81
C SER A 237 -10.46 -14.62 -2.18
N LEU A 238 -9.60 -14.94 -3.16
CA LEU A 238 -9.78 -14.51 -4.55
C LEU A 238 -11.10 -15.03 -5.13
N LYS A 239 -11.43 -16.31 -4.89
CA LYS A 239 -12.70 -16.90 -5.36
C LYS A 239 -13.91 -16.24 -4.70
N ALA A 240 -13.85 -16.00 -3.40
CA ALA A 240 -14.93 -15.33 -2.68
C ALA A 240 -15.13 -13.88 -3.16
N ALA A 241 -14.04 -13.14 -3.36
CA ALA A 241 -14.09 -11.76 -3.87
C ALA A 241 -14.68 -11.70 -5.29
N ALA A 242 -14.27 -12.63 -6.17
CA ALA A 242 -14.85 -12.75 -7.51
C ALA A 242 -16.36 -13.04 -7.44
N ALA A 243 -16.79 -13.95 -6.56
CA ALA A 243 -18.21 -14.26 -6.37
C ALA A 243 -19.01 -13.06 -5.84
N ILE A 244 -18.45 -12.25 -4.92
CA ILE A 244 -19.08 -11.00 -4.45
C ILE A 244 -19.29 -10.01 -5.60
N ILE A 245 -18.28 -9.85 -6.46
CA ILE A 245 -18.34 -8.95 -7.62
C ILE A 245 -19.35 -9.45 -8.67
N GLU A 246 -19.35 -10.75 -8.96
CA GLU A 246 -20.29 -11.37 -9.91
C GLU A 246 -21.75 -11.30 -9.44
N ASP A 247 -22.00 -11.48 -8.15
CA ASP A 247 -23.33 -11.34 -7.55
C ASP A 247 -23.85 -9.90 -7.61
N GLY A 248 -22.97 -8.91 -7.40
CA GLY A 248 -23.25 -7.49 -7.58
C GLY A 248 -24.18 -6.87 -6.52
N ALA A 249 -24.68 -7.63 -5.53
CA ALA A 249 -25.53 -7.08 -4.49
C ALA A 249 -24.80 -6.05 -3.61
N TYR A 250 -23.51 -6.29 -3.32
CA TYR A 250 -22.72 -5.36 -2.51
C TYR A 250 -22.55 -4.01 -3.24
N ASP A 251 -22.08 -4.05 -4.49
CA ASP A 251 -21.93 -2.87 -5.35
C ASP A 251 -23.25 -2.12 -5.50
N SER A 252 -24.36 -2.83 -5.74
CA SER A 252 -25.69 -2.21 -5.91
C SER A 252 -26.12 -1.40 -4.69
N VAL A 253 -25.81 -1.86 -3.47
CA VAL A 253 -26.12 -1.12 -2.24
C VAL A 253 -25.28 0.15 -2.14
N VAL A 254 -24.00 0.08 -2.48
CA VAL A 254 -23.10 1.24 -2.50
C VAL A 254 -23.52 2.25 -3.56
N ASP A 255 -23.79 1.82 -4.79
CA ASP A 255 -24.24 2.68 -5.89
C ASP A 255 -25.55 3.40 -5.54
N ALA A 256 -26.52 2.68 -4.97
CA ALA A 256 -27.78 3.27 -4.52
C ALA A 256 -27.58 4.31 -3.41
N ARG A 257 -26.59 4.11 -2.52
CA ARG A 257 -26.24 5.06 -1.45
C ARG A 257 -25.76 6.39 -2.02
N TYR A 258 -25.01 6.37 -3.11
CA TYR A 258 -24.40 7.55 -3.72
C TYR A 258 -25.12 8.09 -4.97
N ALA A 259 -26.19 7.43 -5.45
CA ALA A 259 -26.90 7.78 -6.69
C ALA A 259 -27.31 9.27 -6.82
N GLY A 260 -27.59 9.96 -5.70
CA GLY A 260 -27.93 11.38 -5.69
C GLY A 260 -26.80 12.31 -6.16
N TRP A 261 -25.54 11.89 -6.08
CA TRP A 261 -24.39 12.68 -6.54
C TRP A 261 -24.24 12.67 -8.07
N ASN A 262 -24.83 11.68 -8.74
CA ASN A 262 -24.74 11.50 -10.18
C ASN A 262 -25.83 12.27 -10.96
N GLN A 263 -26.61 13.12 -10.30
CA GLN A 263 -27.74 13.83 -10.92
C GLN A 263 -28.01 15.19 -10.29
N GLY A 264 -28.56 16.11 -11.08
CA GLY A 264 -29.09 17.41 -10.63
C GLY A 264 -28.14 18.16 -9.70
N LEU A 265 -28.59 18.38 -8.46
CA LEU A 265 -27.84 19.13 -7.44
C LEU A 265 -26.43 18.56 -7.18
N GLY A 266 -26.28 17.24 -7.15
CA GLY A 266 -24.98 16.61 -6.88
C GLY A 266 -23.92 16.97 -7.93
N GLN A 267 -24.30 16.91 -9.21
CA GLN A 267 -23.42 17.29 -10.31
C GLN A 267 -23.12 18.78 -10.35
N ASP A 268 -24.08 19.64 -10.01
CA ASP A 268 -23.85 21.09 -9.97
C ASP A 268 -22.88 21.47 -8.85
N ILE A 269 -22.93 20.78 -7.70
CA ILE A 269 -21.97 20.93 -6.60
C ILE A 269 -20.58 20.46 -7.04
N LEU A 270 -20.44 19.20 -7.48
CA LEU A 270 -19.14 18.62 -7.84
C LEU A 270 -18.50 19.31 -9.05
N GLY A 271 -19.32 19.86 -9.95
CA GLY A 271 -18.86 20.65 -11.09
C GLY A 271 -18.48 22.10 -10.74
N GLY A 272 -18.59 22.53 -9.48
CA GLY A 272 -18.24 23.89 -9.05
C GLY A 272 -19.18 24.98 -9.57
N LYS A 273 -20.41 24.63 -9.97
CA LYS A 273 -21.39 25.59 -10.52
C LYS A 273 -22.12 26.39 -9.43
N LEU A 274 -22.16 25.86 -8.21
CA LEU A 274 -22.86 26.46 -7.09
C LEU A 274 -21.84 26.87 -6.03
N SER A 275 -21.93 28.12 -5.59
CA SER A 275 -21.19 28.62 -4.44
C SER A 275 -21.84 28.15 -3.14
N LEU A 276 -21.13 28.33 -2.03
CA LEU A 276 -21.70 28.14 -0.68
C LEU A 276 -22.95 29.00 -0.47
N ALA A 277 -22.99 30.22 -1.02
CA ALA A 277 -24.14 31.11 -0.92
C ALA A 277 -25.35 30.62 -1.71
N ASP A 278 -25.14 30.09 -2.92
CA ASP A 278 -26.22 29.52 -3.74
C ASP A 278 -26.87 28.30 -3.05
N LEU A 279 -26.05 27.46 -2.42
CA LEU A 279 -26.51 26.31 -1.66
C LEU A 279 -27.32 26.72 -0.42
N ALA A 280 -26.84 27.71 0.33
CA ALA A 280 -27.56 28.25 1.48
C ALA A 280 -28.92 28.83 1.06
N ALA A 281 -28.95 29.67 0.01
CA ALA A 281 -30.19 30.24 -0.51
C ALA A 281 -31.17 29.16 -1.00
N LYS A 282 -30.66 28.07 -1.60
CA LYS A 282 -31.49 26.92 -1.99
C LYS A 282 -32.11 26.21 -0.79
N VAL A 283 -31.38 26.07 0.31
CA VAL A 283 -31.89 25.49 1.56
C VAL A 283 -32.99 26.37 2.14
N ASP A 284 -32.77 27.68 2.23
CA ASP A 284 -33.73 28.65 2.78
C ASP A 284 -35.00 28.72 1.93
N ALA A 285 -34.86 28.86 0.61
CA ALA A 285 -35.99 28.97 -0.31
C ALA A 285 -36.79 27.66 -0.41
N GLY A 286 -36.11 26.52 -0.33
CA GLY A 286 -36.73 25.20 -0.43
C GLY A 286 -37.18 24.60 0.90
N ASN A 287 -36.90 25.27 2.03
CA ASN A 287 -37.01 24.72 3.38
C ASN A 287 -36.43 23.29 3.47
N ILE A 288 -35.23 23.10 2.91
CA ILE A 288 -34.60 21.78 2.79
C ILE A 288 -34.19 21.28 4.17
N ASN A 289 -34.82 20.20 4.64
CA ASN A 289 -34.51 19.54 5.91
C ASN A 289 -34.30 18.02 5.69
N PRO A 290 -33.10 17.59 5.27
CA PRO A 290 -32.86 16.22 4.86
C PRO A 290 -32.93 15.26 6.04
N GLN A 291 -33.45 14.06 5.80
CA GLN A 291 -33.49 12.99 6.80
C GLN A 291 -32.28 12.05 6.65
N PRO A 292 -31.77 11.48 7.75
CA PRO A 292 -30.68 10.51 7.69
C PRO A 292 -31.09 9.27 6.89
N LYS A 293 -30.14 8.69 6.16
CA LYS A 293 -30.29 7.41 5.44
C LYS A 293 -29.52 6.32 6.17
N SER A 294 -30.14 5.14 6.34
CA SER A 294 -29.52 4.01 7.04
C SER A 294 -28.20 3.58 6.39
N GLY A 295 -27.24 3.17 7.22
CA GLY A 295 -25.96 2.59 6.84
C GLY A 295 -26.06 1.16 6.32
N GLN A 296 -27.00 0.38 6.88
CA GLN A 296 -27.15 -1.07 6.65
C GLN A 296 -25.86 -1.86 6.88
N GLN A 297 -25.03 -1.43 7.84
CA GLN A 297 -23.71 -2.03 8.08
C GLN A 297 -23.80 -3.53 8.42
N GLU A 298 -24.65 -3.90 9.38
CA GLU A 298 -24.78 -5.30 9.80
C GLU A 298 -25.33 -6.18 8.67
N TYR A 299 -26.17 -5.62 7.80
CA TYR A 299 -26.64 -6.33 6.60
C TYR A 299 -25.48 -6.58 5.63
N LEU A 300 -24.62 -5.59 5.41
CA LEU A 300 -23.46 -5.70 4.52
C LEU A 300 -22.42 -6.68 5.08
N GLU A 301 -22.13 -6.64 6.38
CA GLU A 301 -21.25 -7.61 7.03
C GLU A 301 -21.80 -9.03 6.89
N ASN A 302 -23.10 -9.22 7.12
CA ASN A 302 -23.77 -10.50 6.92
C ASN A 302 -23.83 -10.94 5.44
N LEU A 303 -23.87 -10.00 4.50
CA LEU A 303 -23.82 -10.29 3.07
C LEU A 303 -22.45 -10.85 2.71
N ILE A 304 -21.37 -10.17 3.10
CA ILE A 304 -19.99 -10.62 2.83
C ILE A 304 -19.72 -11.99 3.47
N ASN A 305 -20.17 -12.22 4.70
CA ASN A 305 -20.00 -13.49 5.41
C ASN A 305 -20.64 -14.71 4.70
N ARG A 306 -21.53 -14.51 3.72
CA ARG A 306 -22.12 -15.62 2.94
C ARG A 306 -21.20 -16.16 1.84
N PHE A 307 -20.16 -15.41 1.48
CA PHE A 307 -19.24 -15.77 0.39
C PHE A 307 -17.96 -16.45 0.87
N VAL A 308 -17.67 -16.41 2.18
CA VAL A 308 -16.40 -16.85 2.78
C VAL A 308 -16.50 -18.18 3.50
#